data_AF-A0AAF0HU38-F1
#
_entry.id   AF-A0AAF0HU38-F1
#
_cell.length_a   1.000
_cell.length_b   1.000
_cell.length_c   1.000
_cell.angle_alpha   90.00
_cell.angle_beta   90.00
_cell.angle_gamma   90.00
#
_symmetry.space_group_name_H-M   'P 1'
#
loop_
_entity.id
_entity.type
_entity.pdbx_description
1 polymer ?
#
loop_
_entity_poly.entity_id
_entity_poly.type
_entity_poly.pdbx_seq_one_letter_code
_entity_poly.pdbx_strand_id
1 'polypeptide(L)'
;MLTRSRVIDLGIGHVSTGMDLGARDALNAHATNSFDPDCQRCAYQPFCGRDLIDDLSRYGRIDMPRHETAFCQRHLHIFDLAFELIFSEDEATNYSVRRWLDLPGPLGPIGTHLQ
;
A
#
# COMPACT_ATOMS: atom_id res chain seq x y z
N MET A 1 0.51 18.02 -5.00
CA MET A 1 1.16 17.37 -6.16
C MET A 1 0.20 17.27 -7.35
N LEU A 2 -1.07 16.89 -7.13
CA LEU A 2 -2.13 16.84 -8.16
C LEU A 2 -2.68 18.21 -8.62
N THR A 3 -2.91 19.15 -7.70
CA THR A 3 -3.30 20.53 -8.06
C THR A 3 -2.20 21.21 -8.90
N ARG A 4 -0.93 20.89 -8.63
CA ARG A 4 0.23 21.41 -9.39
C ARG A 4 0.37 20.78 -10.78
N SER A 5 -0.01 19.51 -10.94
CA SER A 5 -0.11 18.87 -12.25
C SER A 5 -1.42 19.22 -12.99
N ARG A 6 -2.29 20.04 -12.39
CA ARG A 6 -3.58 20.51 -12.92
C ARG A 6 -4.56 19.38 -13.28
N VAL A 7 -4.40 18.21 -12.66
CA VAL A 7 -5.33 17.09 -12.85
C VAL A 7 -6.64 17.38 -12.12
N ILE A 8 -6.54 17.81 -10.85
CA ILE A 8 -7.69 18.15 -10.00
C ILE A 8 -7.21 19.01 -8.82
N ASP A 9 -8.07 19.91 -8.33
CA ASP A 9 -7.85 20.57 -7.04
C ASP A 9 -8.45 19.74 -5.91
N LEU A 10 -7.61 19.33 -4.95
CA LEU A 10 -8.01 18.56 -3.76
C LEU A 10 -8.08 19.44 -2.51
N GLY A 11 -8.21 20.76 -2.65
CA GLY A 11 -8.49 21.65 -1.54
C GLY A 11 -9.82 21.30 -0.86
N ILE A 12 -9.75 20.86 0.40
CA ILE A 12 -10.94 20.54 1.23
C ILE A 12 -11.28 21.68 2.21
N GLY A 13 -10.96 22.92 1.84
CA GLY A 13 -11.18 24.12 2.66
C GLY A 13 -9.92 24.92 2.92
N HIS A 14 -9.98 25.81 3.91
CA HIS A 14 -8.89 26.73 4.25
C HIS A 14 -8.76 26.87 5.77
N VAL A 15 -7.54 26.98 6.27
CA VAL A 15 -7.26 26.99 7.72
C VAL A 15 -7.99 28.11 8.48
N SER A 16 -8.24 29.26 7.84
CA SER A 16 -8.96 30.38 8.47
C SER A 16 -10.48 30.33 8.37
N THR A 17 -11.04 29.65 7.36
CA THR A 17 -12.50 29.61 7.12
C THR A 17 -13.11 28.25 7.44
N GLY A 18 -12.28 27.25 7.76
CA GLY A 18 -12.70 25.90 8.08
C GLY A 18 -12.66 24.95 6.89
N MET A 19 -13.14 23.74 7.15
CA MET A 19 -13.10 22.61 6.23
C MET A 19 -14.42 22.48 5.47
N ASP A 20 -14.33 22.23 4.16
CA ASP A 20 -15.46 21.77 3.36
C ASP A 20 -15.71 20.28 3.69
N LEU A 21 -16.74 20.04 4.51
CA LEU A 21 -17.10 18.70 4.95
C LEU A 21 -17.62 17.84 3.79
N GLY A 22 -18.29 18.44 2.80
CA GLY A 22 -18.80 17.72 1.64
C GLY A 22 -17.69 17.21 0.75
N ALA A 23 -16.70 18.07 0.45
CA ALA A 23 -15.51 17.68 -0.31
C ALA A 23 -14.69 16.61 0.42
N ARG A 24 -14.52 16.76 1.74
CA ARG A 24 -13.88 15.74 2.59
C ARG A 24 -14.62 14.41 2.53
N ASP A 25 -15.94 14.41 2.69
CA ASP A 25 -16.74 13.19 2.74
C ASP A 25 -16.74 12.46 1.40
N ALA A 26 -16.78 13.20 0.29
CA ALA A 26 -16.60 12.64 -1.05
C ALA A 26 -15.25 11.95 -1.23
N LEU A 27 -14.16 12.55 -0.72
CA LEU A 27 -12.83 11.94 -0.76
C LEU A 27 -12.75 10.69 0.13
N ASN A 28 -13.26 10.79 1.36
CA ASN A 28 -13.22 9.71 2.35
C ASN A 28 -14.03 8.48 1.94
N ALA A 29 -15.13 8.66 1.21
CA ALA A 29 -15.96 7.56 0.71
C ALA A 29 -15.16 6.53 -0.11
N HIS A 30 -14.03 6.94 -0.70
CA HIS A 30 -13.17 6.09 -1.51
C HIS A 30 -11.78 5.82 -0.89
N ALA A 31 -11.54 6.29 0.33
CA ALA A 31 -10.24 6.17 1.00
C ALA A 31 -10.02 4.78 1.65
N THR A 32 -11.09 4.01 1.87
CA THR A 32 -11.02 2.69 2.49
C THR A 32 -11.16 1.55 1.47
N ASN A 33 -10.48 0.44 1.70
CA ASN A 33 -10.62 -0.80 0.94
C ASN A 33 -11.66 -1.77 1.55
N SER A 34 -12.26 -1.43 2.70
CA SER A 34 -13.14 -2.34 3.45
C SER A 34 -14.42 -2.72 2.70
N PHE A 35 -14.93 -1.81 1.87
CA PHE A 35 -16.22 -1.95 1.19
C PHE A 35 -16.10 -2.14 -0.33
N ASP A 36 -14.86 -2.23 -0.83
CA ASP A 36 -14.63 -2.47 -2.25
C ASP A 36 -14.77 -3.98 -2.57
N PRO A 37 -15.60 -4.38 -3.54
CA PRO A 37 -15.84 -5.80 -3.85
C PRO A 37 -14.59 -6.58 -4.27
N ASP A 38 -13.64 -5.95 -4.96
CA ASP A 38 -12.40 -6.60 -5.36
C ASP A 38 -11.51 -6.81 -4.12
N CYS A 39 -11.43 -5.80 -3.25
CA CYS A 39 -10.65 -5.88 -2.02
C CYS A 39 -11.23 -6.89 -1.02
N GLN A 40 -12.55 -7.00 -0.88
CA GLN A 40 -13.21 -7.97 0.00
C GLN A 40 -12.91 -9.44 -0.38
N ARG A 41 -12.47 -9.68 -1.61
CA ARG A 41 -12.09 -11.02 -2.12
C ARG A 41 -10.58 -11.25 -2.11
N CYS A 42 -9.79 -10.23 -1.77
CA CYS A 42 -8.34 -10.29 -1.79
C CYS A 42 -7.80 -10.81 -0.45
N ALA A 43 -6.96 -11.85 -0.49
CA ALA A 43 -6.32 -12.42 0.70
C ALA A 43 -5.46 -11.38 1.45
N TYR A 44 -4.94 -10.37 0.75
CA TYR A 44 -4.09 -9.33 1.32
C TYR A 44 -4.84 -8.10 1.83
N GLN A 45 -6.18 -8.07 1.80
CA GLN A 45 -6.96 -6.94 2.30
C GLN A 45 -6.54 -6.46 3.70
N PRO A 46 -6.29 -7.34 4.70
CA PRO A 46 -5.94 -6.92 6.05
C PRO A 46 -4.61 -6.14 6.16
N PHE A 47 -3.74 -6.28 5.16
CA PHE A 47 -2.42 -5.65 5.11
C PHE A 47 -2.35 -4.48 4.12
N CYS A 48 -3.40 -4.28 3.34
CA CYS A 48 -3.44 -3.36 2.21
C CYS A 48 -4.36 -2.14 2.49
N GLY A 49 -4.32 -1.15 1.62
CA GLY A 49 -5.19 0.03 1.64
C GLY A 49 -5.63 0.45 0.24
N ARG A 50 -6.07 1.70 0.10
CA ARG A 50 -6.29 2.36 -1.20
C ARG A 50 -5.43 3.60 -1.32
N ASP A 51 -4.97 3.90 -2.53
CA ASP A 51 -4.30 5.16 -2.86
C ASP A 51 -5.07 5.89 -3.97
N LEU A 52 -6.06 6.66 -3.55
CA LEU A 52 -6.87 7.49 -4.44
C LEU A 52 -6.09 8.65 -5.08
N ILE A 53 -4.94 9.02 -4.51
CA ILE A 53 -4.07 10.04 -5.10
C ILE A 53 -3.34 9.45 -6.31
N ASP A 54 -2.82 8.23 -6.20
CA ASP A 54 -2.20 7.51 -7.32
C ASP A 54 -3.21 7.23 -8.43
N ASP A 55 -4.43 6.79 -8.08
CA ASP A 55 -5.52 6.57 -9.04
C ASP A 55 -5.84 7.86 -9.83
N LEU A 56 -6.08 8.98 -9.14
CA LEU A 56 -6.35 10.27 -9.76
C LEU A 56 -5.16 10.76 -10.60
N SER A 57 -3.94 10.59 -10.10
CA SER A 57 -2.70 10.99 -10.80
C SER A 57 -2.52 10.28 -12.14
N ARG A 58 -2.78 8.97 -12.17
CA ARG A 58 -2.48 8.13 -13.33
C ARG A 58 -3.64 8.04 -14.31
N TYR A 59 -4.86 7.96 -13.79
CA TYR A 59 -6.03 7.63 -14.59
C TYR A 59 -7.03 8.78 -14.70
N GLY A 60 -6.89 9.83 -13.87
CA GLY A 60 -7.87 10.91 -13.78
C GLY A 60 -9.22 10.48 -13.21
N ARG A 61 -9.32 9.25 -12.68
CA ARG A 61 -10.53 8.61 -12.16
C ARG A 61 -10.18 7.60 -11.08
N ILE A 62 -11.14 7.24 -10.23
CA ILE A 62 -10.92 6.39 -9.03
C ILE A 62 -11.70 5.07 -9.05
N ASP A 63 -12.44 4.82 -10.12
CA ASP A 63 -13.35 3.69 -10.31
C ASP A 63 -12.80 2.63 -11.28
N MET A 64 -11.49 2.65 -11.54
CA MET A 64 -10.81 1.56 -12.26
C MET A 64 -11.00 0.22 -11.52
N PRO A 65 -11.10 -0.92 -12.22
CA PRO A 65 -11.03 -2.25 -11.60
C PRO A 65 -9.77 -2.36 -10.74
N ARG A 66 -9.89 -2.84 -9.49
CA ARG A 66 -8.78 -2.69 -8.52
C ARG A 66 -7.54 -3.44 -8.96
N HIS A 67 -7.70 -4.66 -9.45
CA HIS A 67 -6.61 -5.52 -9.92
C HIS A 67 -5.84 -4.96 -11.14
N GLU A 68 -6.39 -3.97 -11.84
CA GLU A 68 -5.73 -3.27 -12.95
C GLU A 68 -4.96 -2.01 -12.50
N THR A 69 -5.17 -1.55 -11.26
CA THR A 69 -4.48 -0.37 -10.74
C THR A 69 -3.01 -0.67 -10.43
N ALA A 70 -2.14 0.29 -10.74
CA ALA A 70 -0.71 0.18 -10.46
C ALA A 70 -0.43 -0.01 -8.96
N PHE A 71 -1.22 0.64 -8.09
CA PHE A 71 -1.15 0.44 -6.65
C PHE A 71 -1.41 -1.01 -6.27
N CYS A 72 -2.51 -1.61 -6.76
CA CYS A 72 -2.87 -2.99 -6.41
C CYS A 72 -1.81 -3.97 -6.92
N GLN A 73 -1.44 -3.91 -8.20
CA GLN A 73 -0.45 -4.83 -8.78
C GLN A 73 0.88 -4.77 -8.04
N ARG A 74 1.36 -3.56 -7.72
CA ARG A 74 2.59 -3.39 -6.93
C ARG A 74 2.47 -4.00 -5.55
N HIS A 75 1.35 -3.79 -4.85
CA HIS A 75 1.17 -4.32 -3.50
C HIS A 75 1.01 -5.84 -3.49
N LEU A 76 0.32 -6.42 -4.48
CA LEU A 76 0.25 -7.88 -4.65
C LEU A 76 1.66 -8.47 -4.71
N HIS A 77 2.53 -7.94 -5.58
CA HIS A 77 3.92 -8.42 -5.68
C HIS A 77 4.76 -8.19 -4.42
N ILE A 78 4.58 -7.05 -3.73
CA ILE A 78 5.28 -6.79 -2.47
C ILE A 78 4.82 -7.77 -1.38
N PHE A 79 3.53 -8.07 -1.30
CA PHE A 79 3.00 -9.00 -0.32
C PHE A 79 3.37 -10.44 -0.64
N ASP A 80 3.31 -10.86 -1.90
CA ASP A 80 3.81 -12.17 -2.36
C ASP A 80 5.25 -12.37 -1.89
N LEU A 81 6.13 -11.40 -2.19
CA LEU A 81 7.52 -11.43 -1.77
C LEU A 81 7.67 -11.44 -0.23
N ALA A 82 6.91 -10.60 0.47
CA ALA A 82 6.99 -10.55 1.93
C ALA A 82 6.62 -11.88 2.58
N PHE A 83 5.57 -12.54 2.10
CA PHE A 83 5.14 -13.84 2.62
C PHE A 83 6.09 -14.97 2.21
N GLU A 84 6.63 -14.93 0.99
CA GLU A 84 7.69 -15.84 0.56
C GLU A 84 8.90 -15.76 1.50
N LEU A 85 9.35 -14.54 1.83
CA LEU A 85 10.49 -14.32 2.72
C LEU A 85 10.21 -14.75 4.16
N ILE A 86 9.04 -14.42 4.72
CA ILE A 86 8.69 -14.73 6.12
C ILE A 86 8.50 -16.23 6.36
N PHE A 87 8.02 -16.96 5.36
CA PHE A 87 7.81 -18.41 5.43
C PHE A 87 8.93 -19.23 4.76
N SER A 88 10.03 -18.60 4.35
CA SER A 88 11.15 -19.29 3.72
C SER A 88 11.82 -20.26 4.70
N GLU A 89 12.17 -21.46 4.22
CA GLU A 89 12.99 -22.43 4.96
C GLU A 89 14.50 -22.21 4.73
N ASP A 90 14.87 -21.32 3.81
CA ASP A 90 16.27 -20.99 3.53
C ASP A 90 16.91 -20.20 4.69
N GLU A 91 18.03 -20.70 5.22
CA GLU A 91 18.67 -20.10 6.39
C GLU A 91 19.27 -18.73 6.08
N ALA A 92 19.75 -18.49 4.85
CA ALA A 92 20.30 -17.18 4.46
C ALA A 92 19.20 -16.11 4.43
N THR A 93 18.03 -16.46 3.90
CA THR A 93 16.82 -15.63 3.90
C THR A 93 16.36 -15.37 5.33
N ASN A 94 16.21 -16.42 6.15
CA ASN A 94 15.80 -16.30 7.55
C ASN A 94 16.74 -15.40 8.36
N TYR A 95 18.05 -15.56 8.19
CA TYR A 95 19.05 -14.69 8.81
C TYR A 95 18.80 -13.21 8.45
N SER A 96 18.61 -12.92 7.16
CA SER A 96 18.40 -11.55 6.67
C SER A 96 17.11 -10.94 7.20
N VAL A 97 16.01 -11.70 7.14
CA VAL A 97 14.69 -11.25 7.63
C VAL A 97 14.72 -11.00 9.13
N ARG A 98 15.29 -11.92 9.93
CA ARG A 98 15.46 -11.72 11.39
C ARG A 98 16.25 -10.46 11.68
N ARG A 99 17.30 -10.18 10.89
CA ARG A 99 18.14 -8.99 11.08
C ARG A 99 17.41 -7.69 10.74
N TRP A 100 16.64 -7.66 9.65
CA TRP A 100 15.86 -6.48 9.26
C TRP A 100 14.74 -6.15 10.24
N LEU A 101 14.11 -7.18 10.80
CA LEU A 101 12.96 -7.05 11.70
C LEU A 101 13.34 -7.06 13.20
N ASP A 102 14.63 -7.14 13.52
CA ASP A 102 15.15 -7.23 14.89
C ASP A 102 14.51 -8.36 15.71
N LEU A 103 14.33 -9.53 15.09
CA LEU A 103 13.70 -10.69 15.72
C LEU A 103 14.73 -11.54 16.49
N PRO A 104 14.36 -12.10 17.66
CA PRO A 104 15.23 -12.99 18.41
C PRO A 104 15.45 -14.32 17.67
N GLY A 105 16.65 -14.89 17.78
CA GLY A 105 17.01 -16.18 17.20
C GLY A 105 18.52 -16.36 17.10
N PRO A 106 19.01 -17.58 16.83
CA PRO A 106 20.42 -17.77 16.53
C PRO A 106 20.76 -17.03 15.25
N LEU A 107 21.43 -15.89 15.39
CA LEU A 107 22.08 -15.21 14.28
C LEU A 107 23.44 -15.89 14.12
N GLY A 108 23.59 -16.68 13.05
CA GLY A 108 24.91 -17.21 12.69
C GLY A 108 25.94 -16.08 12.51
N PRO A 109 27.24 -16.40 12.48
CA PRO A 109 28.27 -15.40 12.20
C PRO A 109 27.98 -14.69 10.87
N ILE A 110 28.22 -13.37 10.82
CA ILE A 110 28.09 -12.59 9.58
C ILE A 110 28.96 -13.25 8.49
N GLY A 111 28.35 -13.65 7.37
CA GLY A 111 29.06 -14.16 6.19
C GLY A 111 29.20 -15.68 6.07
N THR A 112 28.61 -16.49 6.95
CA THR A 112 28.68 -17.97 6.82
C THR A 112 27.73 -18.54 5.76
N HIS A 113 26.69 -17.80 5.36
CA HIS A 113 25.64 -18.24 4.42
C HIS A 113 25.74 -17.61 3.01
N LEU A 114 26.89 -17.00 2.66
CA LEU A 114 27.12 -16.37 1.34
C LEU A 114 27.91 -17.28 0.36
N GLN A 115 27.83 -18.61 0.51
CA GLN A 115 28.50 -19.57 -0.37
C GLN A 115 27.54 -20.25 -1.33
#